data_AF-A0A073IKE1-F1
#
_entry.id   AF-A0A073IKE1-F1
#
_cell.length_a   1.000
_cell.length_b   1.000
_cell.length_c   1.000
_cell.angle_alpha   90.00
_cell.angle_beta   90.00
_cell.angle_gamma   90.00
#
_symmetry.space_group_name_H-M   'P 1'
#
loop_
_entity.id
_entity.type
_entity.pdbx_description
1 polymer ?
#
loop_
_entity_poly.entity_id
_entity_poly.type
_entity_poly.pdbx_seq_one_letter_code
_entity_poly.pdbx_strand_id
1 'polypeptide(L)'
;MIKQSTFLLALCASPAFADPAKVQHVSVAKRGDSYTFNVTIRHSDTGWDDYADAWRIKDMDGKVLGERILAHPHVNEQPFTRSLSGVKIPDGLKEVVVQARDSVTGWAEMEKTVKLP
;
A
#
# COMPACT_ATOMS: atom_id res chain seq x y z
N MET A 1 -14.65 -59.50 15.52
CA MET A 1 -13.84 -58.60 16.35
C MET A 1 -13.42 -57.40 15.49
N ILE A 2 -13.97 -56.23 15.85
CA ILE A 2 -13.68 -54.83 15.51
C ILE A 2 -12.95 -54.54 14.17
N LYS A 3 -13.68 -53.94 13.22
CA LYS A 3 -13.14 -53.28 12.01
C LYS A 3 -12.67 -51.88 12.41
N GLN A 4 -11.39 -51.57 12.20
CA GLN A 4 -10.87 -50.21 12.44
C GLN A 4 -11.22 -49.31 11.25
N SER A 5 -12.07 -48.32 11.47
CA SER A 5 -12.32 -47.26 10.51
C SER A 5 -11.28 -46.15 10.70
N THR A 6 -10.43 -45.95 9.70
CA THR A 6 -9.53 -44.79 9.62
C THR A 6 -10.35 -43.54 9.34
N PHE A 7 -10.35 -42.58 10.26
CA PHE A 7 -10.97 -41.27 10.08
C PHE A 7 -9.97 -40.33 9.41
N LEU A 8 -10.19 -39.99 8.13
CA LEU A 8 -9.35 -39.06 7.39
C LEU A 8 -9.79 -37.63 7.72
N LEU A 9 -8.98 -36.91 8.50
CA LEU A 9 -9.20 -35.51 8.83
C LEU A 9 -8.75 -34.63 7.65
N ALA A 10 -9.69 -34.23 6.79
CA ALA A 10 -9.41 -33.27 5.73
C ALA A 10 -9.30 -31.86 6.33
N LEU A 11 -8.10 -31.31 6.43
CA LEU A 11 -7.88 -29.89 6.72
C LEU A 11 -8.29 -29.08 5.49
N CYS A 12 -9.48 -28.49 5.53
CA CYS A 12 -9.84 -27.41 4.60
C CYS A 12 -9.09 -26.14 5.02
N ALA A 13 -7.94 -25.85 4.41
CA ALA A 13 -7.31 -24.55 4.53
C ALA A 13 -8.17 -23.52 3.80
N SER A 14 -8.84 -22.64 4.53
CA SER A 14 -9.49 -21.47 3.94
C SER A 14 -8.43 -20.59 3.28
N PRO A 15 -8.70 -20.00 2.09
CA PRO A 15 -7.80 -19.02 1.52
C PRO A 15 -7.68 -17.85 2.51
N ALA A 16 -6.48 -17.58 2.98
CA ALA A 16 -6.19 -16.33 3.67
C ALA A 16 -6.32 -15.22 2.62
N PHE A 17 -7.38 -14.41 2.71
CA PHE A 17 -7.41 -13.15 2.00
C PHE A 17 -6.30 -12.30 2.60
N ALA A 18 -5.24 -12.04 1.83
CA ALA A 18 -4.26 -11.03 2.19
C ALA A 18 -5.01 -9.71 2.38
N ASP A 19 -4.70 -8.95 3.44
CA ASP A 19 -5.22 -7.60 3.65
C ASP A 19 -4.20 -6.63 3.04
N PRO A 20 -4.31 -6.25 1.75
CA PRO A 20 -3.26 -5.48 1.10
C PRO A 20 -3.16 -4.08 1.70
N ALA A 21 -1.94 -3.51 1.67
CA ALA A 21 -1.73 -2.13 2.08
C ALA A 21 -2.61 -1.18 1.26
N LYS A 22 -3.42 -0.36 1.94
CA LYS A 22 -4.43 0.48 1.30
C LYS A 22 -4.16 1.97 1.50
N VAL A 23 -4.18 2.72 0.41
CA VAL A 23 -4.18 4.19 0.44
C VAL A 23 -5.56 4.70 0.86
N GLN A 24 -5.70 5.18 2.09
CA GLN A 24 -6.97 5.71 2.60
C GLN A 24 -7.19 7.17 2.19
N HIS A 25 -6.17 8.01 2.32
CA HIS A 25 -6.27 9.44 2.04
C HIS A 25 -4.97 9.97 1.43
N VAL A 26 -5.09 10.98 0.59
CA VAL A 26 -3.94 11.70 0.02
C VAL A 26 -4.25 13.19 0.04
N SER A 27 -3.36 13.97 0.64
CA SER A 27 -3.36 15.43 0.50
C SER A 27 -2.13 15.86 -0.29
N VAL A 28 -2.32 16.83 -1.18
CA VAL A 28 -1.29 17.32 -2.10
C VAL A 28 -1.13 18.81 -1.93
N ALA A 29 0.11 19.26 -1.77
CA ALA A 29 0.46 20.67 -1.75
C ALA A 29 1.50 20.96 -2.83
N LYS A 30 1.32 22.05 -3.59
CA LYS A 30 2.31 22.54 -4.54
C LYS A 30 3.13 23.67 -3.92
N ARG A 31 4.45 23.62 -4.05
CA ARG A 31 5.39 24.68 -3.65
C ARG A 31 6.41 24.90 -4.76
N GLY A 32 6.29 26.04 -5.44
CA GLY A 32 7.04 26.31 -6.67
C GLY A 32 6.82 25.19 -7.70
N ASP A 33 7.93 24.63 -8.18
CA ASP A 33 7.93 23.56 -9.18
C ASP A 33 7.96 22.15 -8.56
N SER A 34 7.46 21.99 -7.33
CA SER A 34 7.47 20.70 -6.64
C SER A 34 6.20 20.46 -5.86
N TYR A 35 5.90 19.18 -5.63
CA TYR A 35 4.75 18.73 -4.88
C TYR A 35 5.19 18.01 -3.61
N THR A 36 4.41 18.18 -2.55
CA THR A 36 4.44 17.35 -1.35
C THR A 36 3.16 16.55 -1.28
N PHE A 37 3.30 15.24 -1.13
CA PHE A 37 2.20 14.30 -0.92
C PHE A 37 2.24 13.83 0.52
N ASN A 38 1.12 13.93 1.23
CA ASN A 38 0.92 13.26 2.51
C ASN A 38 -0.06 12.11 2.27
N VAL A 39 0.40 10.89 2.47
CA VAL A 39 -0.34 9.67 2.14
C VAL A 39 -0.66 8.94 3.42
N THR A 40 -1.96 8.76 3.68
CA THR A 40 -2.49 7.97 4.79
C THR A 40 -2.70 6.54 4.31
N ILE A 41 -2.05 5.59 4.98
CA ILE A 41 -2.10 4.16 4.68
C ILE A 41 -2.76 3.42 5.85
N ARG A 42 -3.51 2.37 5.51
CA ARG A 42 -3.95 1.36 6.45
C ARG A 42 -3.48 0.00 5.98
N HIS A 43 -2.97 -0.79 6.91
CA HIS A 43 -2.59 -2.18 6.68
C HIS A 43 -2.68 -2.95 8.01
N SER A 44 -2.93 -4.26 7.94
CA SER A 44 -2.97 -5.12 9.12
C SER A 44 -1.56 -5.62 9.50
N ASP A 45 -0.63 -4.69 9.75
CA ASP A 45 0.75 -5.02 10.10
C ASP A 45 0.81 -6.04 11.25
N THR A 46 1.53 -7.14 11.07
CA THR A 46 1.77 -8.16 12.11
C THR A 46 3.21 -8.12 12.67
N GLY A 47 3.98 -7.12 12.27
CA GLY A 47 5.38 -6.96 12.63
C GLY A 47 6.25 -6.97 11.39
N TRP A 48 7.49 -7.46 11.51
CA TRP A 48 8.43 -7.52 10.39
C TRP A 48 8.06 -8.57 9.34
N ASP A 49 7.17 -9.50 9.68
CA ASP A 49 6.74 -10.59 8.80
C ASP A 49 5.71 -10.13 7.75
N ASP A 50 4.93 -9.09 8.06
CA ASP A 50 3.87 -8.56 7.20
C ASP A 50 3.56 -7.10 7.59
N TYR A 51 3.89 -6.17 6.71
CA TYR A 51 3.69 -4.73 6.91
C TYR A 51 3.75 -3.94 5.61
N ALA A 52 3.14 -2.75 5.62
CA ALA A 52 3.28 -1.80 4.52
C ALA A 52 4.70 -1.22 4.45
N ASP A 53 5.47 -1.56 3.41
CA ASP A 53 6.90 -1.22 3.28
C ASP A 53 7.18 -0.05 2.34
N ALA A 54 6.23 0.33 1.48
CA ALA A 54 6.39 1.46 0.57
C ALA A 54 5.06 2.02 0.06
N TRP A 55 5.15 3.20 -0.55
CA TRP A 55 4.14 3.71 -1.47
C TRP A 55 4.79 4.54 -2.56
N ARG A 56 4.14 4.65 -3.72
CA ARG A 56 4.64 5.39 -4.88
C ARG A 56 3.59 6.27 -5.51
N ILE A 57 4.07 7.27 -6.24
CA ILE A 57 3.30 8.16 -7.10
C ILE A 57 3.65 7.80 -8.54
N LYS A 58 2.64 7.60 -9.37
CA LYS A 58 2.78 7.31 -10.81
C LYS A 58 2.00 8.31 -11.64
N ASP A 59 2.40 8.49 -12.89
CA ASP A 59 1.49 9.05 -13.88
C ASP A 59 0.42 8.03 -14.30
N MET A 60 -0.47 8.46 -15.20
CA MET A 60 -1.58 7.63 -15.68
C MET A 60 -1.13 6.49 -16.60
N ASP A 61 0.09 6.55 -17.13
CA ASP A 61 0.71 5.49 -17.92
C ASP A 61 1.49 4.49 -17.05
N GLY A 62 1.53 4.72 -15.74
CA GLY A 62 2.18 3.85 -14.75
C GLY A 62 3.66 4.15 -14.51
N LYS A 63 4.23 5.20 -15.10
CA LYS A 63 5.61 5.61 -14.83
C LYS A 63 5.72 6.19 -13.41
N VAL A 64 6.70 5.70 -12.66
CA VAL A 64 6.95 6.17 -11.28
C VAL A 64 7.55 7.58 -11.29
N LEU A 65 6.92 8.50 -10.57
CA LEU A 65 7.33 9.89 -10.38
C LEU A 65 8.00 10.14 -9.02
N GLY A 66 7.75 9.26 -8.05
CA GLY A 66 8.37 9.29 -6.73
C GLY A 66 7.95 8.08 -5.90
N GLU A 67 8.80 7.69 -4.97
CA GLU A 67 8.58 6.54 -4.07
C GLU A 67 9.01 6.90 -2.65
N ARG A 68 8.26 6.38 -1.68
CA ARG A 68 8.55 6.52 -0.27
C ARG A 68 8.63 5.14 0.36
N ILE A 69 9.82 4.81 0.87
CA ILE A 69 10.06 3.61 1.68
C ILE A 69 9.61 3.87 3.13
N LEU A 70 9.04 2.83 3.75
CA LEU A 70 8.60 2.77 5.14
C LEU A 70 9.49 1.73 5.85
N ALA A 71 10.36 2.22 6.73
CA ALA A 71 11.48 1.42 7.23
C ALA A 71 11.14 0.53 8.44
N HIS A 72 9.90 0.55 8.92
CA HIS A 72 9.48 -0.24 10.08
C HIS A 72 7.97 -0.53 10.04
N PRO A 73 7.51 -1.60 10.73
CA PRO A 73 6.09 -1.85 10.94
C PRO A 73 5.41 -0.77 11.78
N HIS A 74 4.13 -0.56 11.56
CA HIS A 74 3.23 0.40 12.19
C HIS A 74 2.06 -0.30 12.90
N VAL A 75 2.29 -1.45 13.54
CA VAL A 75 1.27 -2.29 14.22
C VAL A 75 0.33 -1.47 15.13
N ASN A 76 0.88 -0.52 15.89
CA ASN A 76 0.13 0.30 16.86
C ASN A 76 -0.20 1.71 16.35
N GLU A 77 0.01 1.99 15.07
CA GLU A 77 -0.19 3.30 14.43
C GLU A 77 -1.03 3.12 13.16
N GLN A 78 -2.29 2.73 13.30
CA GLN A 78 -3.17 2.50 12.15
C GLN A 78 -4.45 3.34 12.23
N PRO A 79 -4.79 4.11 11.17
CA PRO A 79 -3.96 4.39 10.01
C PRO A 79 -2.79 5.34 10.35
N PHE A 80 -1.71 5.28 9.58
CA PHE A 80 -0.59 6.22 9.68
C PHE A 80 -0.45 7.08 8.43
N THR A 81 0.18 8.24 8.56
CA THR A 81 0.47 9.15 7.43
C THR A 81 1.96 9.37 7.31
N ARG A 82 2.50 9.28 6.09
CA ARG A 82 3.88 9.67 5.78
C ARG A 82 3.92 10.57 4.54
N SER A 83 4.94 11.41 4.49
CA SER A 83 5.06 12.46 3.48
C SER A 83 6.24 12.20 2.53
N LEU A 84 6.06 12.60 1.27
CA LEU A 84 7.13 12.71 0.28
C LEU A 84 7.09 14.11 -0.32
N SER A 85 8.17 14.87 -0.13
CA SER A 85 8.33 16.23 -0.64
C SER A 85 9.29 16.27 -1.80
N GLY A 86 9.23 17.35 -2.59
CA GLY A 86 10.16 17.58 -3.71
C GLY A 86 9.81 16.77 -4.96
N VAL A 87 8.62 16.18 -5.03
CA VAL A 87 8.18 15.38 -6.17
C VAL A 87 8.02 16.29 -7.38
N LYS A 88 8.74 15.98 -8.46
CA LYS A 88 8.64 16.66 -9.75
C LYS A 88 7.58 15.99 -10.59
N ILE A 89 6.53 16.73 -10.92
CA ILE A 89 5.46 16.27 -11.81
C ILE A 89 5.62 16.98 -13.15
N PRO A 90 5.66 16.26 -14.29
CA PRO A 90 5.71 16.89 -15.60
C PRO A 90 4.55 17.83 -15.84
N ASP A 91 4.79 18.90 -16.60
CA ASP A 91 3.74 19.85 -16.96
C ASP A 91 2.62 19.17 -17.74
N GLY A 92 1.39 19.65 -17.54
CA GLY A 92 0.19 19.15 -18.23
C GLY A 92 -0.56 18.05 -17.48
N LEU A 93 0.06 17.34 -16.53
CA LEU A 93 -0.66 16.37 -15.70
C LEU A 93 -1.68 17.06 -14.79
N LYS A 94 -2.89 16.50 -14.73
CA LYS A 94 -3.98 16.97 -13.86
C LYS A 94 -4.24 16.04 -12.68
N GLU A 95 -3.78 14.81 -12.81
CA GLU A 95 -3.94 13.76 -11.83
C GLU A 95 -2.75 12.82 -11.86
N VAL A 96 -2.57 12.14 -10.74
CA VAL A 96 -1.57 11.09 -10.54
C VAL A 96 -2.22 9.92 -9.82
N VAL A 97 -1.52 8.80 -9.81
CA VAL A 97 -1.94 7.61 -9.10
C VAL A 97 -1.03 7.38 -7.89
N VAL A 98 -1.61 7.12 -6.73
CA VAL A 98 -0.89 6.68 -5.53
C VAL A 98 -1.19 5.22 -5.25
N GLN A 99 -0.13 4.43 -5.01
CA GLN A 99 -0.22 2.99 -4.79
C GLN A 99 0.64 2.60 -3.59
N ALA A 100 0.06 1.85 -2.66
CA ALA A 100 0.77 1.29 -1.52
C ALA A 100 1.33 -0.10 -1.85
N ARG A 101 2.31 -0.51 -1.06
CA ARG A 101 2.97 -1.80 -1.15
C ARG A 101 2.93 -2.49 0.20
N ASP A 102 2.61 -3.77 0.16
CA ASP A 102 2.82 -4.71 1.25
C ASP A 102 4.14 -5.48 1.02
N SER A 103 4.88 -5.74 2.10
CA SER A 103 6.16 -6.46 2.08
C SER A 103 6.06 -7.89 1.59
N VAL A 104 4.91 -8.56 1.78
CA VAL A 104 4.70 -9.97 1.41
C VAL A 104 4.09 -10.10 0.01
N THR A 105 3.03 -9.35 -0.25
CA THR A 105 2.20 -9.47 -1.46
C THR A 105 2.53 -8.44 -2.54
N GLY A 106 3.39 -7.46 -2.22
CA GLY A 106 3.87 -6.47 -3.18
C GLY A 106 2.91 -5.31 -3.39
N TRP A 107 2.91 -4.75 -4.59
CA TRP A 107 2.12 -3.55 -4.91
C TRP A 107 0.64 -3.90 -4.95
N ALA A 108 -0.18 -3.17 -4.17
CA ALA A 108 -1.60 -3.41 -4.11
C ALA A 108 -2.27 -3.15 -5.49
N GLU A 109 -3.19 -4.02 -5.90
CA GLU A 109 -4.03 -3.78 -7.08
C GLU A 109 -4.92 -2.53 -6.91
N MET A 110 -5.24 -2.20 -5.66
CA MET A 110 -6.03 -1.01 -5.34
C MET A 110 -5.15 0.24 -5.44
N GLU A 111 -5.50 1.08 -6.40
CA GLU A 111 -4.83 2.34 -6.66
C GLU A 111 -5.74 3.53 -6.33
N LYS A 112 -5.14 4.68 -5.97
CA LYS A 112 -5.88 5.91 -5.69
C LYS A 112 -5.48 7.03 -6.65
N THR A 113 -6.39 7.40 -7.54
CA THR A 113 -6.23 8.59 -8.39
C THR A 113 -6.44 9.87 -7.57
N VAL A 114 -5.54 10.83 -7.74
CA VAL A 114 -5.49 12.08 -6.97
C VAL A 114 -5.35 13.25 -7.93
N LYS A 115 -6.26 14.21 -7.83
CA LYS A 115 -6.17 15.47 -8.58
C LYS A 115 -5.06 16.34 -8.00
N LEU A 116 -4.27 16.94 -8.87
CA LEU A 116 -3.26 17.91 -8.51
C LEU A 116 -3.91 19.30 -8.32
N PRO A 117 -3.46 20.09 -7.33
CA PRO A 117 -3.89 21.46 -7.14
C PRO A 117 -3.41 22.41 -8.26
#